data_AF-A0A438C5E3-F1
#
_entry.id   AF-A0A438C5E3-F1
#
_cell.length_a   1.000
_cell.length_b   1.000
_cell.length_c   1.000
_cell.angle_alpha   90.00
_cell.angle_beta   90.00
_cell.angle_gamma   90.00
#
_symmetry.space_group_name_H-M   'P 1'
#
loop_
_entity.id
_entity.type
_entity.pdbx_description
1 polymer ?
#
loop_
_entity_poly.entity_id
_entity_poly.type
_entity_poly.pdbx_seq_one_letter_code
_entity_poly.pdbx_strand_id
1 'polypeptide(L)' 'MKMAIGVEQRDEDMFVSGAEVERRVRELMECEEGRELRERSRKTREMALAAWKDGGSSTTALAKLADVWSQD' A
#
# COMPACT_ATOMS: atom_id res chain seq x y z
N MET A 1 -5.42 -1.03 6.86
CA MET A 1 -4.37 -2.05 7.05
C MET A 1 -3.06 -1.33 7.30
N LYS A 2 -2.24 -1.77 8.28
CA LYS A 2 -0.89 -1.24 8.47
C LYS A 2 0.01 -1.89 7.41
N MET A 3 0.48 -1.11 6.43
CA MET A 3 1.22 -1.57 5.24
C MET A 3 2.58 -0.87 5.07
N ALA A 4 2.95 -0.02 6.02
CA ALA A 4 4.14 0.79 5.99
C ALA A 4 4.75 0.91 7.39
N ILE A 5 6.05 1.19 7.42
CA ILE A 5 6.80 1.58 8.60
C ILE A 5 7.02 3.09 8.49
N GLY A 6 6.61 3.82 9.52
CA GLY A 6 6.84 5.26 9.60
C GLY A 6 8.30 5.56 9.92
N VAL A 7 8.76 6.72 9.48
CA VAL A 7 10.09 7.25 9.80
C VAL A 7 9.94 8.45 10.72
N GLU A 8 10.86 8.60 11.66
CA GLU A 8 10.93 9.76 12.55
C GLU A 8 11.72 10.91 11.90
N GLN A 9 11.13 12.10 11.88
CA GLN A 9 11.77 13.32 11.40
C GLN A 9 12.32 14.12 12.59
N ARG A 10 13.41 14.84 12.39
CA ARG A 10 13.88 15.82 13.39
C ARG A 10 12.96 17.03 13.39
N ASP A 11 12.63 17.53 14.59
CA ASP A 11 11.72 18.66 14.75
C ASP A 11 12.27 19.97 14.15
N GLU A 12 13.60 20.11 14.07
CA GLU A 12 14.29 21.35 13.69
C GLU A 12 14.20 21.64 12.19
N ASP A 13 14.33 20.61 11.37
CA ASP A 13 14.46 20.74 9.91
C ASP A 13 13.54 19.80 9.12
N MET A 14 12.73 18.99 9.80
CA MET A 14 11.86 17.97 9.21
C MET A 14 12.61 16.93 8.36
N PHE A 15 13.92 16.80 8.51
CA PHE A 15 14.69 15.76 7.83
C PHE A 15 14.72 14.46 8.64
N VAL A 16 14.77 13.34 7.91
CA VAL A 16 15.02 12.03 8.48
C VAL A 16 16.53 11.80 8.51
N SER A 17 17.07 11.43 9.67
CA SER A 17 18.51 11.15 9.80
C SER A 17 18.88 9.84 9.08
N GLY A 18 20.15 9.72 8.64
CA GLY A 18 20.64 8.48 8.03
C GLY A 18 20.55 7.27 8.98
N ALA A 19 20.79 7.49 10.28
CA ALA A 19 20.66 6.45 11.31
C ALA A 19 19.21 5.97 11.45
N GLU A 20 18.23 6.88 11.34
CA GLU A 20 16.82 6.51 11.36
C GLU A 20 16.43 5.70 10.12
N VAL A 21 16.89 6.12 8.93
CA VAL A 21 16.67 5.36 7.70
C VAL A 21 17.25 3.95 7.82
N GLU A 22 18.49 3.81 8.27
CA GLU A 22 19.12 2.50 8.47
C GLU A 22 18.29 1.61 9.40
N ARG A 23 17.89 2.14 10.57
CA ARG A 23 17.09 1.41 11.55
C ARG A 23 15.78 0.90 10.94
N ARG A 24 15.02 1.77 10.26
CA ARG A 24 13.73 1.40 9.66
C ARG A 24 13.88 0.46 8.46
N VAL A 25 14.95 0.59 7.69
CA VAL A 25 15.25 -0.37 6.60
C VAL A 25 15.58 -1.74 7.17
N ARG A 26 16.38 -1.84 8.23
CA ARG A 26 16.65 -3.14 8.89
C ARG A 26 15.38 -3.72 9.51
N GLU A 27 14.58 -2.92 10.21
CA GLU A 27 13.27 -3.34 10.74
C GLU A 27 12.38 -3.91 9.63
N LEU A 28 12.32 -3.23 8.47
CA LEU A 28 11.59 -3.75 7.33
C LEU A 28 12.21 -5.06 6.85
N MET A 29 13.51 -5.09 6.55
CA MET A 29 14.14 -6.14 5.75
C MET A 29 14.49 -7.41 6.53
N GLU A 30 14.94 -7.26 7.78
CA GLU A 30 15.63 -8.30 8.55
C GLU A 30 14.78 -8.87 9.69
N CYS A 31 13.73 -8.17 10.15
CA CYS A 31 12.86 -8.63 11.24
C CYS A 31 11.61 -9.38 10.76
N GLU A 32 11.01 -10.18 11.64
CA GLU A 32 9.79 -10.94 11.34
C GLU A 32 8.60 -10.02 11.10
N GLU A 33 8.46 -8.94 11.89
CA GLU A 33 7.40 -7.94 11.69
C GLU A 33 7.46 -7.31 10.30
N GLY A 34 8.67 -7.04 9.81
CA GLY A 34 8.92 -6.51 8.47
C GLY A 34 8.61 -7.53 7.36
N ARG A 35 8.90 -8.82 7.59
CA ARG A 35 8.50 -9.91 6.70
C ARG A 35 6.98 -10.01 6.60
N GLU A 36 6.27 -10.06 7.73
CA GLU A 36 4.81 -10.11 7.76
C GLU A 36 4.18 -8.91 7.02
N LEU A 37 4.79 -7.72 7.17
CA LEU A 37 4.36 -6.51 6.47
C LEU A 37 4.49 -6.66 4.95
N ARG A 38 5.62 -7.20 4.46
CA ARG A 38 5.82 -7.48 3.02
C ARG A 38 4.85 -8.52 2.49
N GLU A 39 4.59 -9.61 3.23
CA GLU A 39 3.65 -10.65 2.82
C GLU A 39 2.22 -10.08 2.70
N ARG A 40 1.79 -9.28 3.69
CA ARG A 40 0.52 -8.57 3.65
C ARG A 40 0.46 -7.60 2.46
N SER A 41 1.53 -6.86 2.19
CA SER A 41 1.67 -5.97 1.03
C SER A 41 1.52 -6.70 -0.30
N ARG A 42 2.14 -7.87 -0.43
CA ARG A 42 2.00 -8.71 -1.62
C ARG A 42 0.56 -9.20 -1.80
N LYS A 43 -0.08 -9.69 -0.74
CA LYS A 43 -1.48 -10.13 -0.79
C LYS A 43 -2.43 -8.99 -1.17
N THR A 44 -2.23 -7.80 -0.61
CA THR A 44 -3.02 -6.62 -0.96
C THR A 44 -2.82 -6.21 -2.43
N ARG A 45 -1.58 -6.27 -2.94
CA ARG A 45 -1.30 -6.07 -4.36
C ARG A 45 -2.05 -7.06 -5.25
N GLU A 46 -2.02 -8.35 -4.91
CA GLU A 46 -2.73 -9.39 -5.68
C GLU A 46 -4.25 -9.15 -5.69
N MET A 47 -4.84 -8.80 -4.54
CA MET A 47 -6.26 -8.44 -4.46
C MET A 47 -6.60 -7.20 -5.29
N ALA A 48 -5.74 -6.17 -5.26
CA ALA A 48 -5.94 -4.96 -6.05
C ALA A 48 -5.90 -5.26 -7.57
N LEU A 49 -4.94 -6.06 -8.02
CA LEU A 49 -4.86 -6.50 -9.42
C LEU A 49 -6.10 -7.31 -9.83
N ALA A 50 -6.59 -8.20 -8.97
CA ALA A 50 -7.79 -8.98 -9.22
C ALA A 50 -9.08 -8.14 -9.27
N ALA A 51 -9.13 -7.03 -8.52
CA ALA A 51 -10.24 -6.08 -8.58
C ALA A 51 -10.23 -5.22 -9.85
N TRP A 52 -9.04 -4.87 -10.35
CA TRP A 52 -8.83 -3.98 -11.50
C TRP A 52 -8.81 -4.66 -12.87
N LYS A 53 -8.57 -5.96 -12.95
CA LYS A 53 -8.58 -6.68 -14.24
C LYS A 53 -9.96 -6.62 -14.91
N ASP A 54 -10.03 -7.02 -16.18
CA ASP A 54 -11.28 -7.19 -16.90
C ASP A 54 -12.21 -8.17 -16.19
N GLY A 55 -13.47 -7.76 -15.98
CA GLY A 55 -14.44 -8.50 -15.17
C GLY A 55 -14.13 -8.53 -13.66
N GLY A 56 -13.13 -7.77 -13.21
CA GLY A 56 -12.82 -7.55 -11.80
C GLY A 56 -13.91 -6.73 -11.10
N SER A 57 -13.91 -6.75 -9.77
CA SER A 57 -14.95 -6.11 -8.98
C SER A 57 -15.00 -4.58 -9.17
N SER A 58 -13.84 -3.91 -9.22
CA SER A 58 -13.78 -2.46 -9.41
C SER A 58 -14.18 -2.05 -10.83
N THR A 59 -13.68 -2.76 -11.86
CA THR A 59 -14.06 -2.49 -13.25
C THR A 59 -15.54 -2.74 -13.50
N THR A 60 -16.09 -3.81 -12.95
CA THR A 60 -17.52 -4.13 -13.05
C THR A 60 -18.39 -3.08 -12.34
N ALA A 61 -18.00 -2.64 -11.14
CA ALA A 61 -18.74 -1.61 -10.43
C ALA A 61 -18.72 -0.27 -11.18
N LEU A 62 -17.57 0.10 -11.77
CA LEU A 62 -17.44 1.31 -12.56
C LEU A 62 -18.26 1.24 -13.86
N ALA A 63 -18.27 0.09 -14.54
CA ALA A 63 -19.08 -0.11 -15.74
C ALA A 63 -20.58 0.06 -15.44
N LYS A 64 -21.08 -0.54 -14.34
CA LYS A 64 -22.46 -0.36 -13.90
C LYS A 64 -22.81 1.10 -13.63
N LEU A 65 -21.90 1.87 -13.04
CA LEU A 65 -22.11 3.30 -12.83
C LEU A 65 -22.21 4.06 -14.16
N ALA A 66 -21.32 3.75 -15.11
CA ALA A 66 -21.34 4.35 -16.44
C ALA A 66 -22.64 4.02 -17.21
N ASP A 67 -23.13 2.78 -17.10
CA ASP A 67 -24.40 2.37 -17.72
C ASP A 67 -25.57 3.23 -17.20
N VAL A 68 -25.65 3.46 -15.89
CA VAL A 68 -26.68 4.31 -15.28
C VAL A 68 -26.61 5.74 -15.84
N TRP A 69 -25.42 6.31 -15.96
CA TRP A 69 -25.25 7.68 -16.47
C TRP A 69 -25.48 7.83 -17.97
N SER A 70 -25.40 6.75 -18.73
CA SER A 70 -25.64 6.77 -20.18
C SER A 70 -27.13 6.67 -20.57
N GLN A 71 -28.01 6.48 -19.59
CA GLN A 71 -29.46 6.37 -19.78
C GLN A 71 -30.22 7.68 -19.53
N ASP A 72 -29.52 8.74 -19.10
CA ASP A 72 -30.00 10.13 -19.08
C ASP A 72 -29.63 10.85 -20.40
#